data_AF-A0A9D6AGU0-F1
#
_entry.id   AF-A0A9D6AGU0-F1
#
_cell.length_a   1.000
_cell.length_b   1.000
_cell.length_c   1.000
_cell.angle_alpha   90.00
_cell.angle_beta   90.00
_cell.angle_gamma   90.00
#
_symmetry.space_group_name_H-M   'P 1'
#
loop_
_entity.id
_entity.type
_entity.pdbx_description
1 polymer ?
#
loop_
_entity_poly.entity_id
_entity_poly.type
_entity_poly.pdbx_seq_one_letter_code
_entity_poly.pdbx_strand_id
1 'polypeptide(L)'
;MDLLEVNWLAIFVAAVSGFLVGGIWYGPIMGKKWMGAVGLTEEDVQGGNMTLIYGGAFVFALISSAMLAHMFFRLGQPVFHIKMMISTGIALTFIIP
;
A
#
# COMPACT_ATOMS: atom_id res chain seq x y z
N MET A 1 -17.23 -12.94 4.81
CA MET A 1 -17.68 -12.07 3.72
C MET A 1 -17.92 -12.96 2.55
N ASP A 2 -19.14 -12.97 2.05
CA ASP A 2 -19.39 -13.57 0.75
C ASP A 2 -18.66 -12.74 -0.30
N LEU A 3 -17.89 -13.43 -1.16
CA LEU A 3 -17.02 -12.76 -2.14
C LEU A 3 -17.81 -11.87 -3.11
N LEU A 4 -19.10 -12.15 -3.30
CA LEU A 4 -19.98 -11.39 -4.19
C LEU A 4 -20.53 -10.10 -3.57
N GLU A 5 -20.53 -9.98 -2.24
CA GLU A 5 -20.99 -8.78 -1.52
C GLU A 5 -19.86 -7.75 -1.30
N VAL A 6 -18.63 -8.14 -1.61
CA VAL A 6 -17.46 -7.27 -1.50
C VAL A 6 -17.46 -6.25 -2.62
N ASN A 7 -17.29 -4.97 -2.28
CA ASN A 7 -17.07 -3.93 -3.28
C ASN A 7 -15.62 -4.00 -3.82
N TRP A 8 -15.42 -4.87 -4.80
CA TRP A 8 -14.13 -5.08 -5.45
C TRP A 8 -13.58 -3.83 -6.14
N LEU A 9 -14.47 -2.97 -6.66
CA LEU A 9 -14.08 -1.71 -7.26
C LEU A 9 -13.45 -0.78 -6.19
N ALA A 10 -14.04 -0.70 -5.00
CA ALA A 10 -13.47 0.07 -3.90
C ALA A 10 -12.11 -0.48 -3.45
N ILE A 11 -11.95 -1.81 -3.38
CA ILE A 11 -10.67 -2.45 -3.06
C ILE A 11 -9.61 -2.09 -4.10
N PHE A 12 -9.95 -2.18 -5.39
CA PHE A 12 -9.04 -1.86 -6.48
C PHE A 12 -8.63 -0.38 -6.47
N VAL A 13 -9.60 0.54 -6.31
CA VAL A 13 -9.32 1.99 -6.23
C VAL A 13 -8.45 2.32 -5.02
N ALA A 14 -8.68 1.67 -3.88
CA ALA A 14 -7.84 1.85 -2.70
C ALA A 14 -6.42 1.31 -2.92
N ALA A 15 -6.26 0.19 -3.62
CA ALA A 15 -4.95 -0.36 -3.99
C ALA A 15 -4.18 0.57 -4.92
N VAL A 16 -4.84 1.10 -5.97
CA VAL A 16 -4.25 2.11 -6.87
C VAL A 16 -3.84 3.35 -6.09
N SER A 17 -4.71 3.84 -5.20
CA SER A 17 -4.42 5.03 -4.39
C SER A 17 -3.20 4.80 -3.49
N GLY A 18 -3.14 3.67 -2.78
CA GLY A 18 -2.00 3.30 -1.94
C GLY A 18 -0.71 3.11 -2.73
N PHE A 19 -0.79 2.48 -3.91
CA PHE A 19 0.36 2.29 -4.80
C PHE A 19 0.94 3.62 -5.30
N LEU A 20 0.08 4.56 -5.71
CA LEU A 20 0.52 5.89 -6.15
C LEU A 20 1.15 6.68 -5.00
N VAL A 21 0.56 6.65 -3.82
CA VAL A 21 1.13 7.29 -2.62
C VAL A 21 2.49 6.67 -2.29
N GLY A 22 2.62 5.34 -2.34
CA GLY A 22 3.88 4.64 -2.16
C GLY A 22 4.92 5.04 -3.21
N GLY A 23 4.55 5.11 -4.49
CA GLY A 23 5.43 5.55 -5.57
C GLY A 23 5.92 6.99 -5.41
N ILE A 24 5.06 7.91 -4.94
CA ILE A 24 5.44 9.29 -4.63
C ILE A 24 6.38 9.32 -3.42
N TRP A 25 6.11 8.52 -2.38
CA TRP A 25 6.92 8.46 -1.16
C TRP A 25 8.32 7.90 -1.43
N TYR A 26 8.42 6.70 -2.00
CA TYR A 26 9.68 6.03 -2.29
C TYR A 26 10.37 6.51 -3.58
N GLY A 27 9.73 7.37 -4.37
CA GLY A 27 10.32 8.02 -5.53
C GLY A 27 10.79 9.45 -5.22
N PRO A 28 10.05 10.48 -5.64
CA PRO A 28 10.49 11.87 -5.56
C PRO A 28 10.69 12.41 -4.13
N ILE A 29 9.97 11.92 -3.13
CA ILE A 29 10.04 12.48 -1.77
C ILE A 29 11.22 11.88 -0.97
N MET A 30 11.29 10.55 -0.85
CA MET A 30 12.27 9.86 0.02
C MET A 30 13.18 8.87 -0.72
N GLY A 31 13.08 8.71 -2.04
CA GLY A 31 13.76 7.63 -2.76
C GLY A 31 15.26 7.53 -2.50
N LYS A 32 16.00 8.64 -2.61
CA LYS A 32 17.46 8.65 -2.36
C LYS A 32 17.82 8.32 -0.90
N LYS A 33 17.03 8.82 0.05
CA LYS A 33 17.26 8.57 1.49
C LYS A 33 16.93 7.12 1.84
N TRP A 34 15.84 6.59 1.31
CA TRP A 34 15.45 5.20 1.48
C TRP A 34 16.50 4.26 0.89
N MET A 35 16.92 4.48 -0.37
CA MET A 35 17.99 3.69 -1.01
C MET A 35 19.26 3.66 -0.17
N GLY A 36 19.72 4.82 0.30
CA GLY A 36 20.88 4.90 1.20
C GLY A 36 20.67 4.17 2.54
N ALA A 37 19.47 4.22 3.12
CA ALA A 37 19.15 3.54 4.38
C ALA A 37 19.11 2.01 4.24
N VAL A 38 18.73 1.49 3.07
CA VAL A 38 18.72 0.05 2.78
C VAL A 38 19.98 -0.44 2.05
N GLY A 39 20.97 0.44 1.84
CA GLY A 39 22.24 0.09 1.19
C GLY A 39 22.16 -0.17 -0.31
N LEU A 40 21.13 0.37 -0.99
CA LEU A 40 20.97 0.26 -2.44
C LEU A 40 21.59 1.46 -3.17
N THR A 41 22.20 1.19 -4.32
CA THR A 41 22.67 2.22 -5.28
C THR A 41 21.62 2.51 -6.35
N GLU A 42 21.80 3.60 -7.11
CA GLU A 42 20.90 3.91 -8.24
C GLU A 42 21.05 2.85 -9.35
N GLU A 43 22.25 2.29 -9.52
CA GLU A 43 22.55 1.22 -10.45
C GLU A 43 21.83 -0.09 -10.09
N ASP A 44 21.78 -0.45 -8.80
CA ASP A 44 21.07 -1.65 -8.32
C ASP A 44 19.58 -1.59 -8.65
N VAL A 45 18.98 -0.41 -8.47
CA VAL A 45 17.55 -0.20 -8.75
C VAL A 45 17.32 -0.23 -10.26
N GLN A 46 18.15 0.45 -11.07
CA GLN A 46 18.01 0.48 -12.53
C GLN A 46 18.23 -0.89 -13.19
N GLY A 47 19.11 -1.73 -12.63
CA GLY A 47 19.33 -3.11 -13.09
C GLY A 47 18.21 -4.09 -12.74
N GLY A 48 17.26 -3.68 -11.90
CA GLY A 48 16.15 -4.51 -11.46
C GLY A 48 15.06 -4.72 -12.52
N ASN A 49 14.32 -5.83 -12.42
CA ASN A 49 13.15 -6.06 -13.27
C ASN A 49 11.98 -5.17 -12.81
N MET A 50 11.82 -4.01 -13.45
CA MET A 50 10.80 -3.03 -13.12
C MET A 50 9.36 -3.59 -13.16
N THR A 51 9.08 -4.50 -14.08
CA THR A 51 7.76 -5.16 -14.16
C THR A 51 7.49 -6.00 -12.93
N LEU A 52 8.47 -6.77 -12.45
CA LEU A 52 8.33 -7.55 -11.23
C LEU A 52 8.27 -6.66 -9.99
N ILE A 53 9.07 -5.60 -9.92
CA ILE A 53 9.11 -4.68 -8.78
C ILE A 53 7.76 -3.96 -8.65
N TYR A 54 7.33 -3.24 -9.68
CA TYR A 54 6.09 -2.47 -9.63
C TYR A 54 4.85 -3.37 -9.69
N GLY A 55 4.88 -4.44 -10.48
CA GLY A 55 3.78 -5.41 -10.54
C GLY A 55 3.60 -6.13 -9.21
N GLY A 56 4.68 -6.58 -8.59
CA GLY A 56 4.67 -7.19 -7.26
C GLY A 56 4.17 -6.21 -6.19
N ALA A 57 4.69 -4.99 -6.17
CA ALA A 57 4.23 -3.95 -5.26
C ALA A 57 2.73 -3.65 -5.41
N PHE A 58 2.21 -3.60 -6.64
CA PHE A 58 0.79 -3.41 -6.89
C PHE A 58 -0.06 -4.60 -6.41
N VAL A 59 0.40 -5.84 -6.64
CA VAL A 59 -0.28 -7.04 -6.12
C VAL A 59 -0.33 -7.02 -4.59
N PHE A 60 0.77 -6.66 -3.92
CA PHE A 60 0.78 -6.51 -2.47
C PHE A 60 -0.12 -5.37 -1.98
N ALA A 61 -0.22 -4.26 -2.72
CA ALA A 61 -1.18 -3.19 -2.43
C ALA A 61 -2.64 -3.68 -2.54
N LEU A 62 -2.93 -4.52 -3.54
CA LEU A 62 -4.25 -5.13 -3.72
C LEU A 62 -4.61 -6.09 -2.59
N ILE A 63 -3.66 -6.94 -2.19
CA ILE A 63 -3.82 -7.84 -1.04
C ILE A 63 -4.05 -7.02 0.24
N SER A 64 -3.23 -5.99 0.48
CA SER A 64 -3.35 -5.12 1.66
C SER A 64 -4.70 -4.42 1.72
N SER A 65 -5.18 -3.90 0.59
CA SER A 65 -6.51 -3.28 0.46
C SER A 65 -7.63 -4.29 0.76
N ALA A 66 -7.53 -5.52 0.24
CA ALA A 66 -8.50 -6.57 0.53
C ALA A 66 -8.50 -6.99 2.01
N MET A 67 -7.33 -7.07 2.64
CA MET A 67 -7.20 -7.35 4.08
C MET A 67 -7.82 -6.23 4.92
N LEU A 68 -7.62 -4.98 4.55
CA LEU A 68 -8.22 -3.83 5.24
C LEU A 68 -9.75 -3.85 5.12
N ALA A 69 -10.28 -4.14 3.93
CA ALA A 69 -11.71 -4.35 3.72
C ALA A 69 -12.25 -5.51 4.57
N HIS A 70 -11.52 -6.63 4.64
CA HIS A 70 -11.84 -7.75 5.52
C HIS A 70 -11.91 -7.33 6.98
N MET A 71 -10.91 -6.62 7.47
CA MET A 71 -10.85 -6.13 8.83
C MET A 71 -12.04 -5.21 9.15
N PHE A 72 -12.38 -4.26 8.28
CA PHE A 72 -13.54 -3.39 8.51
C PHE A 72 -14.86 -4.14 8.58
N PHE A 73 -15.02 -5.20 7.80
CA PHE A 73 -16.19 -6.07 7.92
C PHE A 73 -16.22 -6.79 9.26
N ARG A 74 -15.09 -7.34 9.72
CA ARG A 74 -14.98 -8.02 11.02
C ARG A 74 -15.26 -7.09 12.20
N LEU A 75 -14.94 -5.80 12.05
CA LEU A 75 -15.19 -4.75 13.05
C LEU A 75 -16.61 -4.16 12.99
N GLY A 76 -17.51 -4.73 12.18
CA GLY A 76 -18.90 -4.25 12.09
C GLY A 76 -19.07 -2.97 11.27
N GLN A 77 -18.21 -2.74 10.27
CA GLN A 77 -18.24 -1.57 9.38
C GLN A 77 -18.20 -0.24 10.13
N PRO A 78 -17.07 0.07 10.81
CA PRO A 78 -16.97 1.29 11.61
C PRO A 78 -17.22 2.55 10.78
N VAL A 79 -17.65 3.61 11.46
CA VAL A 79 -17.88 4.92 10.85
C VAL A 79 -16.61 5.48 10.20
N PHE A 80 -16.78 6.34 9.21
CA PHE A 80 -15.71 6.80 8.32
C PHE A 80 -14.45 7.31 9.05
N HIS A 81 -14.60 8.14 10.08
CA HIS A 81 -13.45 8.68 10.80
C HIS A 81 -12.62 7.60 11.53
N ILE A 82 -13.27 6.53 12.01
CA ILE A 82 -12.56 5.39 12.62
C ILE A 82 -11.82 4.60 11.55
N LYS A 83 -12.44 4.37 10.36
CA LYS A 83 -11.77 3.74 9.23
C LYS A 83 -10.50 4.51 8.84
N MET A 84 -10.59 5.83 8.77
CA MET A 84 -9.44 6.70 8.50
C MET A 84 -8.37 6.57 9.59
N MET A 85 -8.74 6.66 10.87
CA MET A 85 -7.81 6.55 11.98
C MET A 85 -7.05 5.21 11.98
N ILE A 86 -7.75 4.10 11.74
CA ILE A 86 -7.12 2.77 11.66
C ILE A 86 -6.20 2.69 10.44
N SER A 87 -6.67 3.09 9.26
CA SER A 87 -5.90 3.01 8.01
C SER A 87 -4.63 3.85 8.08
N THR A 88 -4.73 5.08 8.57
CA THR A 88 -3.59 5.98 8.74
C THR A 88 -2.66 5.50 9.84
N GLY A 89 -3.20 4.99 10.96
CA GLY A 89 -2.39 4.38 12.02
C GLY A 89 -1.54 3.22 11.50
N ILE A 90 -2.15 2.28 10.76
CA ILE A 90 -1.44 1.19 10.10
C ILE A 90 -0.40 1.75 9.13
N ALA A 91 -0.77 2.67 8.24
CA ALA A 91 0.16 3.23 7.27
C ALA A 91 1.39 3.89 7.93
N LEU A 92 1.19 4.63 9.02
CA LEU A 92 2.28 5.27 9.75
C LEU A 92 3.24 4.26 10.39
N THR A 93 2.74 3.11 10.88
CA THR A 93 3.62 2.05 11.42
C THR A 93 4.56 1.43 10.39
N PHE A 94 4.20 1.47 9.09
CA PHE A 94 5.09 0.99 8.03
C PHE A 94 6.06 2.06 7.54
N ILE A 95 5.73 3.35 7.72
CA ILE A 95 6.53 4.48 7.25
C ILE A 95 7.55 4.93 8.30
N ILE A 96 7.21 4.83 9.59
CA ILE A 96 8.06 5.24 10.71
C ILE A 96 8.68 3.97 11.32
N PRO A 97 10.00 3.75 11.19
CA PRO A 97 10.69 2.63 11.84
C PRO A 97 10.71 2.76 13.37
#